data_AF-A0A836C658-F1
#
_entry.id   AF-A0A836C658-F1
#
_cell.length_a   1.000
_cell.length_b   1.000
_cell.length_c   1.000
_cell.angle_alpha   90.00
_cell.angle_beta   90.00
_cell.angle_gamma   90.00
#
_symmetry.space_group_name_H-M   'P 1'
#
loop_
_entity.id
_entity.type
_entity.pdbx_description
1 polymer ?
#
loop_
_entity_poly.entity_id
_entity_poly.type
_entity_poly.pdbx_seq_one_letter_code
_entity_poly.pdbx_strand_id
1 'polypeptide(L)'
;MSVRVAYGQLETSSEGVATDTFWVTDFRGRKLKDSSASSLGARLEDFLIVCQATESDEKEWRCGNIEVSNLVSPDMTQVIIRGEPDGTKPGFLLELTTALTSVGASIQEAAIQGGTDVPEPACDIAEPGHDFVREGRVFKFMLKGPTGGQMDADRVASLIFTLRLLEGKGIMPTVAPNMDALLKLQTKCN
;
A
#
# COMPACT_ATOMS: atom_id res chain seq x y z
N MET A 1 -13.67 7.51 -15.17
CA MET A 1 -14.98 7.43 -14.48
C MET A 1 -14.69 7.55 -13.00
N SER A 2 -15.28 8.53 -12.33
CA SER A 2 -15.03 8.78 -10.91
C SER A 2 -16.16 8.10 -10.12
N VAL A 3 -15.82 7.17 -9.24
CA VAL A 3 -16.75 6.39 -8.41
C VAL A 3 -16.38 6.48 -6.92
N ARG A 4 -17.34 6.23 -6.03
CA ARG A 4 -17.17 6.17 -4.59
C ARG A 4 -17.59 4.80 -4.08
N VAL A 5 -16.78 4.20 -3.21
CA VAL A 5 -17.13 2.96 -2.49
C VAL A 5 -17.82 3.34 -1.18
N ALA A 6 -18.97 2.73 -0.93
CA ALA A 6 -19.64 2.72 0.35
C ALA A 6 -19.38 1.37 1.02
N TYR A 7 -18.93 1.42 2.27
CA TYR A 7 -18.72 0.24 3.11
C TYR A 7 -20.05 -0.50 3.28
N GLY A 8 -20.03 -1.82 3.11
CA GLY A 8 -21.15 -2.66 3.48
C GLY A 8 -20.83 -3.51 4.69
N GLN A 9 -21.55 -4.63 4.81
CA GLN A 9 -21.53 -5.48 5.98
C GLN A 9 -20.40 -6.51 5.84
N LEU A 10 -19.45 -6.48 6.78
CA LEU A 10 -18.45 -7.52 6.94
C LEU A 10 -19.09 -8.69 7.68
N GLU A 11 -19.17 -9.84 7.03
CA GLU A 11 -19.68 -11.07 7.62
C GLU A 11 -18.50 -12.03 7.82
N THR A 12 -18.44 -12.70 8.97
CA THR A 12 -17.43 -13.73 9.23
C THR A 12 -18.12 -15.06 9.42
N SER A 13 -17.76 -16.06 8.61
CA SER A 13 -18.29 -17.41 8.76
C SER A 13 -17.71 -18.10 9.99
N SER A 14 -18.39 -19.15 10.46
CA SER A 14 -17.90 -19.99 11.57
C SER A 14 -16.58 -20.71 11.27
N GLU A 15 -16.18 -20.78 10.01
CA GLU A 15 -14.91 -21.34 9.55
C GLU A 15 -13.79 -20.28 9.45
N GLY A 16 -14.07 -19.03 9.87
CA GLY A 16 -13.10 -17.94 9.88
C GLY A 16 -12.94 -17.22 8.53
N VAL A 17 -13.84 -17.43 7.57
CA VAL A 17 -13.82 -16.72 6.28
C VAL A 17 -14.55 -15.39 6.44
N ALA A 18 -13.86 -14.29 6.21
CA ALA A 18 -14.47 -12.95 6.16
C ALA A 18 -14.96 -12.65 4.74
N THR A 19 -16.23 -12.30 4.61
CA THR A 19 -16.88 -11.84 3.38
C THR A 19 -17.22 -10.37 3.56
N ASP A 20 -16.67 -9.49 2.73
CA ASP A 20 -17.01 -8.07 2.71
C ASP A 20 -17.78 -7.75 1.43
N THR A 21 -18.91 -7.05 1.59
CA THR A 21 -19.74 -6.61 0.47
C THR A 21 -19.65 -5.10 0.33
N PHE A 22 -19.11 -4.63 -0.79
CA PHE A 22 -19.00 -3.20 -1.06
C PHE A 22 -20.05 -2.72 -2.05
N TRP A 23 -20.56 -1.50 -1.85
CA TRP A 23 -21.46 -0.85 -2.80
C TRP A 23 -20.75 0.27 -3.53
N VAL A 24 -20.78 0.27 -4.86
CA VAL A 24 -20.18 1.34 -5.65
C VAL A 24 -21.24 2.32 -6.14
N THR A 25 -21.01 3.60 -5.87
CA THR A 25 -21.89 4.72 -6.23
C THR A 25 -21.15 5.77 -7.05
N ASP A 26 -21.89 6.69 -7.68
CA ASP A 26 -21.30 7.92 -8.19
C ASP A 26 -20.93 8.87 -7.02
N PHE A 27 -20.21 9.95 -7.31
CA PHE A 27 -19.84 10.95 -6.29
C PHE A 27 -21.02 11.68 -5.63
N ARG A 28 -22.24 11.52 -6.17
CA ARG A 28 -23.48 12.05 -5.62
C ARG A 28 -24.25 10.99 -4.82
N GLY A 29 -23.66 9.82 -4.58
CA GLY A 29 -24.26 8.71 -3.83
C GLY A 29 -25.33 7.94 -4.60
N ARG A 30 -25.40 8.08 -5.94
CA ARG A 30 -26.40 7.40 -6.77
C ARG A 30 -25.87 6.10 -7.32
N LYS A 31 -26.77 5.14 -7.53
CA LYS A 31 -26.47 3.89 -8.24
C LYS A 31 -25.90 4.20 -9.63
N LEU A 32 -24.86 3.47 -10.02
CA LEU A 32 -24.31 3.53 -11.37
C LEU A 32 -25.34 3.03 -12.40
N LYS A 33 -25.31 3.57 -13.61
CA LYS A 33 -26.06 3.01 -14.75
C LYS A 33 -25.56 1.60 -15.06
N ASP A 34 -26.42 0.71 -15.52
CA ASP A 34 -26.07 -0.71 -15.74
C ASP A 34 -24.87 -0.90 -16.67
N SER A 35 -24.75 -0.08 -17.74
CA SER A 35 -23.58 -0.10 -18.63
C SER A 35 -22.28 0.34 -17.94
N SER A 36 -22.37 1.31 -17.03
CA SER A 36 -21.22 1.79 -16.25
C SER A 36 -20.84 0.80 -15.15
N ALA A 37 -21.82 0.15 -14.52
CA ALA A 37 -21.61 -0.89 -13.54
C ALA A 37 -20.97 -2.14 -14.17
N SER A 38 -21.45 -2.58 -15.33
CA SER A 38 -20.87 -3.71 -16.06
C SER A 38 -19.43 -3.45 -16.51
N SER A 39 -19.15 -2.25 -17.04
CA SER A 39 -17.78 -1.87 -17.41
C SER A 39 -16.84 -1.76 -16.20
N LEU A 40 -17.34 -1.30 -15.06
CA LEU A 40 -16.57 -1.29 -13.81
C LEU A 40 -16.32 -2.71 -13.30
N GLY A 41 -17.33 -3.58 -13.35
CA GLY A 41 -17.21 -4.98 -12.95
C GLY A 41 -16.12 -5.71 -13.72
N ALA A 42 -16.12 -5.61 -15.06
CA ALA A 42 -15.08 -6.20 -15.90
C ALA A 42 -13.67 -5.70 -15.52
N ARG A 43 -13.52 -4.40 -15.24
CA ARG A 43 -12.23 -3.85 -14.81
C ARG A 43 -11.81 -4.34 -13.42
N LEU A 44 -12.74 -4.50 -12.50
CA LEU A 44 -12.45 -5.07 -11.18
C LEU A 44 -12.08 -6.55 -11.28
N GLU A 45 -12.68 -7.30 -12.20
CA GLU A 45 -12.28 -8.68 -12.50
C GLU A 45 -10.84 -8.75 -13.04
N ASP A 46 -10.46 -7.85 -13.97
CA ASP A 46 -9.07 -7.76 -14.45
C ASP A 46 -8.09 -7.50 -13.30
N PHE A 47 -8.49 -6.66 -12.35
CA PHE A 47 -7.72 -6.42 -11.12
C PHE A 47 -7.60 -7.66 -10.26
N LEU A 48 -8.69 -8.40 -10.06
CA LEU A 48 -8.67 -9.62 -9.27
C LEU A 48 -7.78 -10.69 -9.90
N ILE A 49 -7.72 -10.75 -11.23
CA ILE A 49 -6.81 -11.64 -11.96
C ILE A 49 -5.34 -11.22 -11.75
N VAL A 50 -5.04 -9.92 -11.77
CA VAL A 50 -3.68 -9.41 -11.46
C VAL A 50 -3.32 -9.60 -9.99
N CYS A 51 -4.30 -9.47 -9.10
CA CYS A 51 -4.16 -9.68 -7.66
C CYS A 51 -4.32 -11.14 -7.25
N GLN A 52 -4.48 -12.09 -8.18
CA GLN A 52 -4.37 -13.50 -7.82
C GLN A 52 -2.96 -13.71 -7.31
N ALA A 53 -2.86 -13.98 -6.02
CA ALA A 53 -1.64 -14.44 -5.37
C ALA A 53 -1.20 -15.73 -6.09
N THR A 54 -0.35 -15.56 -7.08
CA THR A 54 0.61 -16.62 -7.41
C THR A 54 1.41 -16.78 -6.12
N GLU A 55 1.62 -18.01 -5.66
CA GLU A 55 2.51 -18.29 -4.53
C GLU A 55 3.87 -17.67 -4.83
N SER A 56 4.06 -16.42 -4.39
CA SER A 56 5.27 -15.68 -4.65
C SER A 56 6.17 -15.93 -3.47
N ASP A 57 7.30 -16.57 -3.71
CA ASP A 57 8.46 -16.60 -2.79
C ASP A 57 9.11 -15.21 -2.65
N GLU A 58 8.35 -14.14 -2.91
CA GLU A 58 8.80 -12.77 -2.76
C GLU A 58 9.15 -12.54 -1.29
N LYS A 59 10.36 -12.03 -1.06
CA LYS A 59 10.87 -11.70 0.28
C LYS A 59 11.15 -10.22 0.41
N GLU A 60 11.00 -9.44 -0.65
CA GLU A 60 11.23 -8.01 -0.66
C GLU A 60 10.13 -7.32 -1.46
N TRP A 61 9.56 -6.26 -0.89
CA TRP A 61 8.50 -5.49 -1.51
C TRP A 61 8.87 -4.02 -1.46
N ARG A 62 8.56 -3.29 -2.53
CA ARG A 62 8.83 -1.85 -2.64
C ARG A 62 7.62 -1.15 -3.20
N CYS A 63 7.19 -0.08 -2.54
CA CYS A 63 6.09 0.76 -3.00
C CYS A 63 6.39 2.22 -2.67
N GLY A 64 6.89 2.97 -3.65
CA GLY A 64 7.32 4.35 -3.46
C GLY A 64 8.43 4.44 -2.41
N ASN A 65 8.16 5.15 -1.32
CA ASN A 65 9.06 5.39 -0.20
C ASN A 65 8.98 4.32 0.91
N ILE A 66 8.19 3.26 0.70
CA ILE A 66 8.07 2.12 1.62
C ILE A 66 8.85 0.93 1.05
N GLU A 67 9.73 0.36 1.85
CA GLU A 67 10.46 -0.87 1.57
C GLU A 67 10.17 -1.89 2.67
N VAL A 68 9.90 -3.14 2.29
CA VAL A 68 9.68 -4.25 3.23
C VAL A 68 10.59 -5.40 2.84
N SER A 69 11.30 -6.01 3.79
CA SER A 69 12.21 -7.12 3.51
C SER A 69 12.21 -8.19 4.60
N ASN A 70 12.04 -9.44 4.18
CA ASN A 70 12.19 -10.67 4.96
C ASN A 70 13.59 -11.29 4.78
N LEU A 71 14.49 -10.66 4.02
CA LEU A 71 15.86 -11.17 3.83
C LEU A 71 16.81 -10.74 4.95
N VAL A 72 16.49 -9.68 5.69
CA VAL A 72 17.41 -9.08 6.67
C VAL A 72 17.52 -9.90 7.96
N SER A 73 16.43 -10.53 8.40
CA SER A 73 16.42 -11.39 9.59
C SER A 73 15.61 -12.65 9.32
N PRO A 74 16.04 -13.84 9.77
CA PRO A 74 15.30 -15.08 9.54
C PRO A 74 13.94 -15.14 10.25
N ASP A 75 13.72 -14.34 11.30
CA ASP A 75 12.53 -14.37 12.17
C ASP A 75 11.74 -13.06 12.19
N MET A 76 12.22 -12.01 11.52
CA MET A 76 11.64 -10.67 11.55
C MET A 76 11.54 -10.08 10.15
N THR A 77 10.54 -9.23 9.96
CA THR A 77 10.34 -8.43 8.76
C THR A 77 10.84 -7.02 9.01
N GLN A 78 11.71 -6.53 8.14
CA GLN A 78 12.13 -5.14 8.15
C GLN A 78 11.14 -4.29 7.35
N VAL A 79 10.81 -3.11 7.88
CA VAL A 79 10.05 -2.08 7.17
C VAL A 79 10.81 -0.76 7.24
N ILE A 80 11.03 -0.13 6.10
CA ILE A 80 11.65 1.19 5.98
C ILE A 80 10.63 2.12 5.32
N ILE A 81 10.34 3.25 5.97
CA ILE A 81 9.56 4.35 5.40
C ILE A 81 10.48 5.57 5.30
N ARG A 82 10.60 6.16 4.11
CA ARG A 82 11.45 7.32 3.85
C ARG A 82 10.61 8.58 3.69
N GLY A 83 10.95 9.60 4.48
CA GLY A 83 10.28 10.90 4.42
C GLY A 83 8.89 10.92 5.06
N GLU A 84 8.41 12.13 5.29
CA GLU A 84 7.05 12.40 5.79
C GLU A 84 6.26 13.04 4.65
N PRO A 85 4.95 12.79 4.53
CA PRO A 85 4.17 13.19 3.35
C PRO A 85 4.06 14.70 3.14
N ASP A 86 4.08 15.48 4.21
CA ASP A 86 4.15 16.95 4.17
C ASP A 86 5.18 17.37 5.23
N GLY A 87 6.13 18.24 4.86
CA GLY A 87 7.29 18.61 5.69
C GLY A 87 6.98 18.70 7.20
N THR A 88 7.66 17.86 7.99
CA THR A 88 7.48 17.71 9.45
C THR A 88 6.01 17.61 9.91
N LYS A 89 5.30 16.57 9.47
CA LYS A 89 4.00 16.20 10.04
C LYS A 89 4.16 15.80 11.52
N PRO A 90 3.65 16.59 12.49
CA PRO A 90 3.75 16.23 13.90
C PRO A 90 2.99 14.92 14.17
N GLY A 91 3.60 14.00 14.91
CA GLY A 91 2.96 12.73 15.28
C GLY A 91 2.98 11.65 14.20
N PHE A 92 3.65 11.84 13.07
CA PHE A 92 3.72 10.83 12.01
C PHE A 92 4.28 9.49 12.49
N LEU A 93 5.30 9.50 13.37
CA LEU A 93 5.78 8.27 14.01
C LEU A 93 4.65 7.51 14.74
N LEU A 94 3.79 8.22 15.47
CA LEU A 94 2.69 7.61 16.20
C LEU A 94 1.68 6.99 15.23
N GLU A 95 1.38 7.68 14.12
CA GLU A 95 0.52 7.15 13.06
C GLU A 95 1.12 5.89 12.44
N LEU A 96 2.43 5.88 12.12
CA LEU A 96 3.14 4.71 11.59
C LEU A 96 3.07 3.54 12.58
N THR A 97 3.40 3.76 13.85
CA THR A 97 3.35 2.69 14.86
C THR A 97 1.94 2.16 15.09
N THR A 98 0.93 3.02 14.97
CA THR A 98 -0.49 2.63 15.04
C THR A 98 -0.88 1.78 13.84
N ALA A 99 -0.47 2.14 12.63
CA ALA A 99 -0.70 1.32 11.43
C ALA A 99 -0.03 -0.05 11.54
N LEU A 100 1.25 -0.09 11.94
CA LEU A 100 2.00 -1.34 12.12
C LEU A 100 1.34 -2.27 13.14
N THR A 101 0.91 -1.74 14.28
CA THR A 101 0.22 -2.53 15.30
C THR A 101 -1.20 -2.92 14.88
N SER A 102 -1.90 -2.10 14.08
CA SER A 102 -3.25 -2.39 13.59
C SER A 102 -3.31 -3.60 12.64
N VAL A 103 -2.24 -3.86 11.88
CA VAL A 103 -2.12 -5.07 11.05
C VAL A 103 -1.67 -6.30 11.84
N GLY A 104 -1.57 -6.17 13.16
CA GLY A 104 -1.16 -7.23 14.09
C GLY A 104 0.36 -7.43 14.17
N ALA A 105 1.17 -6.52 13.63
CA ALA A 105 2.61 -6.61 13.75
C ALA A 105 3.09 -6.04 15.11
N SER A 106 4.09 -6.69 15.69
CA SER A 106 4.74 -6.27 16.93
C SER A 106 6.12 -5.69 16.62
N ILE A 107 6.34 -4.43 16.98
CA ILE A 107 7.61 -3.72 16.78
C ILE A 107 8.62 -4.23 17.82
N GLN A 108 9.70 -4.85 17.34
CA GLN A 108 10.79 -5.32 18.20
C GLN A 108 11.88 -4.27 18.36
N GLU A 109 12.26 -3.64 17.23
CA GLU A 109 13.28 -2.60 17.20
C GLU A 109 12.85 -1.50 16.24
N ALA A 110 13.24 -0.26 16.55
CA ALA A 110 12.99 0.88 15.70
C ALA A 110 14.18 1.84 15.71
N ALA A 111 14.55 2.35 14.55
CA ALA A 111 15.54 3.40 14.39
C ALA A 111 14.95 4.53 13.54
N ILE A 112 15.11 5.77 14.01
CA ILE A 112 14.69 6.96 13.28
C ILE A 112 15.95 7.75 12.97
N GLN A 113 16.24 7.88 11.69
CA GLN A 113 17.43 8.57 11.20
C GLN A 113 17.00 9.84 10.49
N GLY A 114 17.75 10.92 10.69
CA GLY A 114 17.64 12.14 9.91
C GLY A 114 19.03 12.62 9.51
N GLY A 115 19.11 13.47 8.49
CA GLY A 115 20.36 14.08 8.04
C GLY A 115 20.94 13.47 6.76
N THR A 116 22.11 13.98 6.37
CA THR A 116 22.77 13.73 5.07
C THR A 116 23.38 12.34 4.89
N ASP A 117 23.45 11.55 5.97
CA ASP A 117 24.14 10.24 5.98
C ASP A 117 23.17 9.05 5.79
N VAL A 118 21.94 9.33 5.39
CA VAL A 118 20.93 8.32 5.09
C VAL A 118 21.23 7.72 3.70
N PRO A 119 21.30 6.38 3.54
CA PRO A 119 21.49 5.76 2.24
C PRO A 119 20.41 6.19 1.25
N GLU A 120 20.81 6.77 0.12
CA GLU A 120 19.87 7.15 -0.95
C GLU A 120 19.11 5.90 -1.46
N PRO A 121 17.81 6.02 -1.78
CA PRO A 121 17.09 4.92 -2.41
C PRO A 121 17.74 4.61 -3.76
N ALA A 122 17.75 3.33 -4.14
CA ALA A 122 18.10 2.97 -5.51
C ALA A 122 17.20 3.76 -6.48
N CYS A 123 17.81 4.52 -7.39
CA CYS A 123 17.24 5.67 -8.11
C CYS A 123 15.97 5.42 -8.95
N ASP A 124 15.42 4.21 -8.99
CA ASP A 124 14.34 3.83 -9.92
C ASP A 124 12.93 4.20 -9.44
N ILE A 125 12.75 4.74 -8.23
CA ILE A 125 11.42 4.85 -7.58
C ILE A 125 11.20 6.18 -6.84
N ALA A 126 11.99 7.23 -7.12
CA ALA A 126 11.65 8.56 -6.63
C ALA A 126 10.50 9.14 -7.46
N GLU A 127 9.34 9.39 -6.84
CA GLU A 127 8.27 10.15 -7.49
C GLU A 127 8.85 11.50 -7.97
N PRO A 128 8.61 11.91 -9.22
CA PRO A 128 9.23 13.11 -9.77
C PRO A 128 8.83 14.34 -8.95
N GLY A 129 9.82 14.96 -8.29
CA GLY A 129 9.67 16.21 -7.56
C GLY A 129 9.71 16.12 -6.03
N HIS A 130 9.88 14.93 -5.43
CA HIS A 130 10.05 14.82 -3.97
C HIS A 130 11.31 14.03 -3.61
N ASP A 131 12.26 14.72 -2.97
CA ASP A 131 13.49 14.12 -2.47
C ASP A 131 13.28 13.66 -1.01
N PHE A 132 12.81 12.43 -0.87
CA PHE A 132 12.52 11.81 0.43
C PHE A 132 13.76 11.67 1.34
N VAL A 133 14.97 11.83 0.80
CA VAL A 133 16.24 11.75 1.55
C VAL A 133 16.64 13.13 2.08
N ARG A 134 16.45 14.19 1.28
CA ARG A 134 16.82 15.55 1.68
C ARG A 134 15.77 16.25 2.56
N GLU A 135 14.51 15.86 2.49
CA GLU A 135 13.41 16.61 3.10
C GLU A 135 12.73 15.91 4.29
N GLY A 136 13.22 14.73 4.73
CA GLY A 136 12.54 13.98 5.79
C GLY A 136 13.38 12.99 6.59
N ARG A 137 12.70 12.31 7.52
CA ARG A 137 13.28 11.26 8.38
C ARG A 137 13.11 9.90 7.73
N VAL A 138 14.03 8.98 8.00
CA VAL A 138 13.88 7.56 7.68
C VAL A 138 13.49 6.82 8.93
N PHE A 139 12.37 6.12 8.84
CA PHE A 139 11.84 5.26 9.89
C PHE A 139 12.11 3.82 9.51
N LYS A 140 12.91 3.14 10.31
CA LYS A 140 13.23 1.72 10.15
C LYS A 140 12.68 0.95 11.32
N PHE A 141 11.90 -0.08 11.03
CA PHE A 141 11.27 -0.96 12.02
C PHE A 141 11.65 -2.42 11.75
N MET A 142 11.95 -3.16 12.80
CA MET A 142 12.01 -4.62 12.78
C MET A 142 10.76 -5.16 13.46
N LEU A 143 10.01 -5.97 12.74
CA LEU A 143 8.67 -6.41 13.11
C LEU A 143 8.58 -7.93 13.21
N LYS A 144 7.77 -8.40 14.15
CA LYS A 144 7.20 -9.75 14.11
C LYS A 144 5.76 -9.65 13.65
N GLY A 145 5.37 -10.49 12.70
CA GLY A 145 3.99 -10.62 12.25
C GLY A 145 3.07 -11.18 13.35
N PRO A 146 1.76 -11.26 13.07
CA PRO A 146 0.75 -11.67 14.06
C PRO A 146 0.98 -13.06 14.67
N THR A 147 1.66 -13.95 13.93
CA THR A 147 2.00 -15.31 14.36
C THR A 147 3.37 -15.42 15.05
N GLY A 148 4.06 -14.29 15.25
CA GLY A 148 5.36 -14.22 15.94
C GLY A 148 6.59 -14.45 15.06
N GLY A 149 6.42 -14.65 13.75
CA GLY A 149 7.49 -14.79 12.76
C GLY A 149 7.49 -13.66 11.72
N GLN A 150 8.06 -13.92 10.53
CA GLN A 150 7.98 -12.99 9.40
C GLN A 150 6.53 -12.81 8.93
N MET A 151 6.24 -11.65 8.33
CA MET A 151 4.99 -11.42 7.61
C MET A 151 5.03 -12.12 6.25
N ASP A 152 3.92 -12.75 5.87
CA ASP A 152 3.69 -13.27 4.52
C ASP A 152 3.36 -12.14 3.52
N ALA A 153 3.29 -12.47 2.23
CA ALA A 153 3.04 -11.50 1.17
C ALA A 153 1.69 -10.77 1.34
N ASP A 154 0.63 -11.46 1.77
CA ASP A 154 -0.69 -10.88 1.96
C ASP A 154 -0.70 -9.84 3.08
N ARG A 155 0.01 -10.12 4.18
CA ARG A 155 0.19 -9.20 5.30
C ARG A 155 1.05 -8.02 4.92
N VAL A 156 2.12 -8.23 4.13
CA VAL A 156 2.95 -7.15 3.62
C VAL A 156 2.15 -6.24 2.69
N ALA A 157 1.35 -6.80 1.77
CA ALA A 157 0.49 -6.03 0.88
C ALA A 157 -0.52 -5.18 1.67
N SER A 158 -1.17 -5.78 2.68
CA SER A 158 -2.08 -5.07 3.58
C SER A 158 -1.40 -3.91 4.31
N LEU A 159 -0.19 -4.15 4.83
CA LEU A 159 0.61 -3.12 5.50
C LEU A 159 0.97 -1.98 4.57
N ILE A 160 1.49 -2.28 3.38
CA ILE A 160 1.85 -1.28 2.37
C ILE A 160 0.62 -0.44 2.03
N PHE A 161 -0.53 -1.05 1.82
CA PHE A 161 -1.78 -0.33 1.57
C PHE A 161 -2.12 0.66 2.71
N THR A 162 -2.08 0.22 3.96
CA THR A 162 -2.35 1.09 5.12
C THR A 162 -1.35 2.25 5.22
N LEU A 163 -0.05 1.98 5.05
CA LEU A 163 0.98 3.01 5.10
C LEU A 163 0.81 4.05 3.98
N ARG A 164 0.43 3.62 2.78
CA ARG A 164 0.13 4.50 1.65
C ARG A 164 -1.07 5.42 1.89
N LEU A 165 -2.05 4.98 2.68
CA LEU A 165 -3.15 5.85 3.12
C LEU A 165 -2.63 6.96 4.05
N LEU A 166 -1.71 6.63 4.97
CA LEU A 166 -1.12 7.61 5.89
C LEU A 166 -0.24 8.66 5.18
N GLU A 167 0.36 8.29 4.05
CA GLU A 167 1.09 9.20 3.17
C GLU A 167 0.19 10.20 2.42
N GLY A 168 -1.14 10.17 2.62
CA GLY A 168 -2.07 11.00 1.86
C GLY A 168 -2.25 10.55 0.42
N LYS A 169 -1.64 9.42 0.03
CA LYS A 169 -1.71 8.83 -1.31
C LYS A 169 -2.89 7.87 -1.47
N GLY A 170 -3.95 8.08 -0.68
CA GLY A 170 -5.21 7.34 -0.72
C GLY A 170 -6.03 7.53 -2.01
N ILE A 171 -5.52 8.31 -2.96
CA ILE A 171 -6.00 8.36 -4.35
C ILE A 171 -5.24 7.28 -5.16
N MET A 172 -5.16 6.05 -4.67
CA MET A 172 -4.68 4.97 -5.53
C MET A 172 -5.64 4.89 -6.71
N PRO A 173 -5.13 4.92 -7.96
CA PRO A 173 -6.00 4.78 -9.10
C PRO A 173 -6.68 3.41 -9.00
N THR A 174 -7.99 3.37 -9.20
CA THR A 174 -8.74 2.15 -9.54
C THR A 174 -8.36 1.67 -10.95
N VAL A 175 -7.08 1.78 -11.31
CA VAL A 175 -6.47 1.41 -12.58
C VAL A 175 -5.28 0.50 -12.29
N ALA A 176 -5.28 -0.70 -12.85
CA ALA A 176 -4.28 -1.71 -12.54
C ALA A 176 -2.89 -1.25 -12.98
N PRO A 177 -1.82 -1.68 -12.28
CA PRO A 177 -0.46 -1.48 -12.77
C PRO A 177 -0.37 -2.06 -14.19
N ASN A 178 0.15 -1.27 -15.16
CA ASN A 178 0.21 -1.46 -16.63
C ASN A 178 -0.84 -0.78 -17.52
N MET A 179 -1.98 -0.30 -17.02
CA MET A 179 -2.93 0.40 -17.89
C MET A 179 -2.50 1.85 -18.20
N ASP A 180 -1.80 2.51 -17.26
CA ASP A 180 -1.22 3.85 -17.48
C ASP A 180 -0.06 3.85 -18.49
N ALA A 181 0.71 2.75 -18.57
CA ALA A 181 1.78 2.61 -19.55
C ALA A 181 1.20 2.47 -20.98
N LEU A 182 0.11 1.72 -21.15
CA LEU A 182 -0.60 1.57 -22.42
C LEU A 182 -1.30 2.87 -22.87
N LEU A 183 -1.89 3.63 -21.94
CA LEU A 183 -2.53 4.92 -22.25
C LEU A 183 -1.52 6.02 -22.61
N LYS A 184 -0.33 6.01 -22.01
CA LYS A 184 0.78 6.94 -22.35
C LYS A 184 1.46 6.60 -23.68
N LEU A 185 1.39 5.36 -24.15
CA LEU A 185 1.91 4.96 -25.46
C LEU A 185 1.00 5.40 -26.62
N GLN A 186 -0.31 5.53 -26.40
CA GLN A 186 -1.24 6.01 -27.43
C GLN A 186 -1.16 7.53 -27.69
N THR A 187 -0.60 8.30 -26.77
CA THR A 187 -0.45 9.76 -26.92
C THR A 187 0.85 10.20 -27.59
N LYS A 188 1.74 9.26 -27.97
CA LYS A 188 3.01 9.56 -28.64
C LYS A 188 3.05 9.22 -30.14
N CYS A 189 1.93 8.81 -30.73
CA CYS A 189 1.78 8.72 -32.18
C CYS A 189 0.70 9.69 -32.66
N ASN A 190 1.07 10.97 -32.76
CA ASN A 190 0.58 11.93 -33.74
C ASN A 190 1.58 13.09 -33.83
#